data_AF-A0A284QKZ9-F1
#
_entry.id   AF-A0A284QKZ9-F1
#
_cell.length_a   1.000
_cell.length_b   1.000
_cell.length_c   1.000
_cell.angle_alpha   90.00
_cell.angle_beta   90.00
_cell.angle_gamma   90.00
#
_symmetry.space_group_name_H-M   'P 1'
#
loop_
_entity.id
_entity.type
_entity.pdbx_description
1 polymer ?
#
loop_
_entity_poly.entity_id
_entity_poly.type
_entity_poly.pdbx_seq_one_letter_code
_entity_poly.pdbx_strand_id
1 'polypeptide(L)'
;MDLEHSHGPEGIFDRRFLLCERLARGFSLDELITECAYCDAYFVACCHHQSFKGKLFPCHNFRLIFVDGACSNNGRVDATAGIGIVMGNGERYTWSIPIDDILDPGTQKTSQRAELLAALQGLEKLRMQHFETDAGEYRNEKRHELQTFKTHNTRGDSGPVTHPQWIIASDSEYVVLGMTKWLPKWKTKGMRTSQGKRPANLDLYLKLDEAVSSVEKEGIDVGFWIIPRELNKADELAKKATRVITF
;
A
#
# COMPACT_ATOMS: atom_id res chain seq x y z
N MET A 1 -12.53 15.21 11.67
CA MET A 1 -11.29 15.66 11.02
C MET A 1 -11.43 15.18 9.61
N ASP A 2 -11.92 16.07 8.75
CA ASP A 2 -12.29 15.71 7.40
C ASP A 2 -11.09 15.08 6.71
N LEU A 3 -11.28 13.86 6.19
CA LEU A 3 -10.30 13.14 5.38
C LEU A 3 -10.18 13.80 3.99
N GLU A 4 -10.28 15.13 3.92
CA GLU A 4 -9.95 15.88 2.71
C GLU A 4 -8.46 15.65 2.43
N HIS A 5 -8.22 14.97 1.32
CA HIS A 5 -6.95 14.75 0.62
C HIS A 5 -5.71 15.10 1.45
N SER A 6 -5.07 14.11 2.07
CA SER A 6 -3.80 14.32 2.76
C SER A 6 -2.78 14.92 1.77
N HIS A 7 -2.52 16.22 1.87
CA HIS A 7 -1.73 16.97 0.91
C HIS A 7 -0.56 17.72 1.57
N GLY A 8 0.49 17.97 0.80
CA GLY A 8 1.71 18.63 1.26
C GLY A 8 2.76 18.66 0.15
N PRO A 9 4.05 18.69 0.49
CA PRO A 9 5.09 18.31 -0.45
C PRO A 9 4.77 16.89 -0.97
N GLU A 10 4.78 16.72 -2.30
CA GLU A 10 4.45 15.44 -2.93
C GLU A 10 5.47 14.37 -2.53
N GLY A 11 5.02 13.23 -2.02
CA GLY A 11 5.89 12.10 -1.66
C GLY A 11 5.57 11.48 -0.31
N ILE A 12 6.58 10.83 0.27
CA ILE A 12 6.46 10.08 1.53
C ILE A 12 7.17 10.81 2.65
N PHE A 13 6.45 11.05 3.75
CA PHE A 13 6.95 11.71 4.96
C PHE A 13 6.50 10.93 6.18
N ASP A 14 7.43 10.46 7.01
CA ASP A 14 7.13 9.57 8.15
C ASP A 14 6.25 8.38 7.75
N ARG A 15 6.56 7.78 6.59
CA ARG A 15 5.80 6.70 5.92
C ARG A 15 4.36 7.07 5.56
N ARG A 16 3.94 8.33 5.66
CA ARG A 16 2.66 8.81 5.15
C ARG A 16 2.86 9.32 3.73
N PHE A 17 2.03 8.83 2.80
CA PHE A 17 1.97 9.41 1.47
C PHE A 17 1.16 10.70 1.46
N LEU A 18 1.69 11.74 0.83
CA LEU A 18 1.07 13.04 0.65
C LEU A 18 1.00 13.38 -0.84
N LEU A 19 -0.20 13.74 -1.27
CA LEU A 19 -0.41 14.30 -2.60
C LEU A 19 0.12 15.74 -2.66
N CYS A 20 0.54 16.18 -3.84
CA CYS A 20 0.79 17.60 -4.04
C CYS A 20 -0.51 18.40 -3.91
N GLU A 21 -0.43 19.61 -3.37
CA GLU A 21 -1.59 20.48 -3.14
C GLU A 21 -2.40 20.77 -4.41
N ARG A 22 -1.73 20.90 -5.56
CA ARG A 22 -2.40 21.14 -6.85
C ARG A 22 -3.26 19.95 -7.27
N LEU A 23 -2.74 18.74 -7.13
CA LEU A 23 -3.47 17.52 -7.48
C LEU A 23 -4.63 17.30 -6.54
N ALA A 24 -4.38 17.43 -5.22
CA ALA A 24 -5.38 17.26 -4.18
C ALA A 24 -6.59 18.21 -4.31
N ARG A 25 -6.41 19.40 -4.89
CA ARG A 25 -7.49 20.37 -5.13
C ARG A 25 -8.11 20.30 -6.52
N GLY A 26 -7.37 19.77 -7.50
CA GLY A 26 -7.74 19.85 -8.91
C GLY A 26 -8.43 18.60 -9.46
N PHE A 27 -8.35 17.48 -8.74
CA PHE A 27 -8.80 16.16 -9.20
C PHE A 27 -9.51 15.40 -8.08
N SER A 28 -10.43 14.52 -8.44
CA SER A 28 -10.95 13.51 -7.53
C SER A 28 -9.84 12.50 -7.17
N LEU A 29 -10.00 11.78 -6.06
CA LEU A 29 -9.10 10.67 -5.71
C LEU A 29 -9.10 9.55 -6.76
N ASP A 30 -10.22 9.31 -7.46
CA ASP A 30 -10.28 8.29 -8.50
C ASP A 30 -9.43 8.67 -9.71
N GLU A 31 -9.46 9.97 -10.10
CA GLU A 31 -8.68 10.48 -11.23
C GLU A 31 -7.17 10.43 -10.97
N LEU A 32 -6.77 10.45 -9.69
CA LEU A 32 -5.37 10.34 -9.26
C LEU A 32 -4.87 8.88 -9.27
N ILE A 33 -5.75 7.89 -9.35
CA ILE A 33 -5.39 6.49 -9.52
C ILE A 33 -5.27 6.23 -11.02
N THR A 34 -4.03 6.14 -11.49
CA THR A 34 -3.70 5.98 -12.89
C THR A 34 -3.29 4.55 -13.21
N GLU A 35 -3.52 4.15 -14.46
CA GLU A 35 -3.16 2.85 -14.98
C GLU A 35 -2.20 3.01 -16.16
N CYS A 36 -1.19 2.13 -16.22
CA CYS A 36 -0.32 2.04 -17.37
C CYS A 36 -0.76 0.91 -18.32
N ALA A 37 -1.21 1.27 -19.52
CA ALA A 37 -1.63 0.31 -20.55
C ALA A 37 -0.50 -0.60 -21.10
N TYR A 38 0.75 -0.41 -20.68
CA TYR A 38 1.89 -1.23 -21.11
C TYR A 38 2.31 -2.28 -20.08
N CYS A 39 2.18 -1.99 -18.78
CA CYS A 39 2.52 -2.93 -17.71
C CYS A 39 1.31 -3.32 -16.86
N ASP A 40 0.11 -2.91 -17.26
CA ASP A 40 -1.18 -3.15 -16.61
C ASP A 40 -1.25 -2.74 -15.13
N ALA A 41 -0.29 -1.96 -14.65
CA ALA A 41 -0.15 -1.64 -13.25
C ALA A 41 -0.78 -0.33 -12.84
N TYR A 42 -1.09 -0.23 -11.55
CA TYR A 42 -1.60 0.98 -10.94
C TYR A 42 -0.50 1.87 -10.35
N PHE A 43 -0.72 3.17 -10.47
CA PHE A 43 0.16 4.22 -10.01
C PHE A 43 -0.63 5.41 -9.46
N VAL A 44 -0.02 6.19 -8.58
CA VAL A 44 -0.57 7.49 -8.20
C VAL A 44 -0.07 8.55 -9.17
N ALA A 45 -0.97 9.39 -9.68
CA ALA A 45 -0.61 10.54 -10.50
C ALA A 45 0.31 11.49 -9.74
N CYS A 46 1.19 12.19 -10.47
CA CYS A 46 2.07 13.20 -9.90
C CYS A 46 2.00 14.51 -10.69
N CYS A 47 2.42 15.59 -10.06
CA CYS A 47 2.32 16.93 -10.63
C CYS A 47 3.21 17.18 -11.86
N HIS A 48 4.19 16.29 -12.10
CA HIS A 48 5.07 16.34 -13.27
C HIS A 48 4.48 15.65 -14.51
N HIS A 49 3.54 14.72 -14.34
CA HIS A 49 2.99 13.89 -15.42
C HIS A 49 1.59 14.35 -15.84
N GLN A 50 1.49 15.65 -16.19
CA GLN A 50 0.27 16.26 -16.70
C GLN A 50 0.47 16.78 -18.13
N SER A 51 -0.48 16.49 -19.02
CA SER A 51 -0.51 17.11 -20.35
C SER A 51 -0.78 18.61 -20.25
N PHE A 52 -0.43 19.36 -21.30
CA PHE A 52 -0.82 20.77 -21.42
C PHE A 52 -2.35 21.00 -21.30
N LYS A 53 -3.17 19.99 -21.62
CA LYS A 53 -4.63 20.04 -21.53
C LYS A 53 -5.18 19.55 -20.18
N GLY A 54 -4.32 19.29 -19.20
CA GLY A 54 -4.72 18.88 -17.86
C GLY A 54 -4.90 17.38 -17.65
N LYS A 55 -4.87 16.55 -18.70
CA LYS A 55 -4.93 15.07 -18.58
C LYS A 55 -3.73 14.51 -17.82
N LEU A 56 -3.99 13.63 -16.85
CA LEU A 56 -2.96 12.91 -16.06
C LEU A 56 -2.45 11.66 -16.80
N PHE A 57 -1.18 11.32 -16.56
CA PHE A 57 -0.52 10.12 -17.07
C PHE A 57 0.06 9.29 -15.93
N PRO A 58 0.19 7.96 -16.12
CA PRO A 58 0.74 7.08 -15.10
C PRO A 58 2.20 7.43 -14.79
N CYS A 59 2.44 7.69 -13.50
CA CYS A 59 3.76 7.97 -12.98
C CYS A 59 4.40 6.68 -12.44
N HIS A 60 5.43 6.19 -13.12
CA HIS A 60 6.14 4.98 -12.70
C HIS A 60 6.97 5.16 -11.41
N ASN A 61 6.99 6.36 -10.84
CA ASN A 61 7.65 6.62 -9.56
C ASN A 61 6.77 6.31 -8.35
N PHE A 62 5.44 6.39 -8.47
CA PHE A 62 4.51 6.16 -7.36
C PHE A 62 3.69 4.89 -7.62
N ARG A 63 4.32 3.73 -7.48
CA ARG A 63 3.66 2.43 -7.66
C ARG A 63 2.59 2.25 -6.60
N LEU A 64 1.37 1.88 -7.00
CA LEU A 64 0.22 1.80 -6.10
C LEU A 64 -0.21 0.34 -5.90
N ILE A 65 -0.43 -0.02 -4.63
CA ILE A 65 -1.05 -1.29 -4.25
C ILE A 65 -2.23 -1.03 -3.31
N PHE A 66 -3.36 -1.66 -3.57
CA PHE A 66 -4.52 -1.70 -2.69
C PHE A 66 -4.45 -2.97 -1.84
N VAL A 67 -4.69 -2.82 -0.55
CA VAL A 67 -4.76 -3.94 0.40
C VAL A 67 -6.02 -3.84 1.25
N ASP A 68 -6.62 -4.98 1.55
CA ASP A 68 -7.76 -5.08 2.46
C ASP A 68 -7.73 -6.40 3.23
N GLY A 69 -8.16 -6.36 4.49
CA GLY A 69 -8.35 -7.53 5.33
C GLY A 69 -9.80 -7.70 5.79
N ALA A 70 -10.38 -8.87 5.52
CA ALA A 70 -11.73 -9.21 5.93
C ALA A 70 -11.74 -10.35 6.95
N CYS A 71 -12.70 -10.32 7.88
CA CYS A 71 -12.92 -11.40 8.83
C CYS A 71 -14.43 -11.63 9.03
N SER A 72 -14.88 -12.86 8.81
CA SER A 72 -16.23 -13.32 9.14
C SER A 72 -16.24 -13.90 10.56
N ASN A 73 -17.33 -13.69 11.30
CA ASN A 73 -17.45 -14.10 12.71
C ASN A 73 -16.32 -13.56 13.60
N ASN A 74 -15.90 -12.32 13.34
CA ASN A 74 -14.78 -11.64 14.00
C ASN A 74 -14.74 -11.83 15.53
N GLY A 75 -13.61 -12.37 16.03
CA GLY A 75 -13.39 -12.59 17.47
C GLY A 75 -14.11 -13.82 18.05
N ARG A 76 -14.64 -14.72 17.22
CA ARG A 76 -15.19 -16.02 17.64
C ARG A 76 -14.23 -17.17 17.29
N VAL A 77 -14.53 -18.38 17.80
CA VAL A 77 -13.68 -19.57 17.61
C VAL A 77 -13.74 -20.09 16.17
N ASP A 78 -14.88 -19.88 15.50
CA ASP A 78 -15.18 -20.24 14.12
C ASP A 78 -14.88 -19.10 13.12
N ALA A 79 -14.12 -18.08 13.55
CA ALA A 79 -13.80 -16.95 12.70
C ALA A 79 -12.97 -17.39 11.48
N THR A 80 -13.38 -16.97 10.29
CA THR A 80 -12.58 -17.09 9.07
C THR A 80 -12.10 -15.71 8.66
N ALA A 81 -10.92 -15.63 8.05
CA ALA A 81 -10.37 -14.35 7.61
C ALA A 81 -9.63 -14.52 6.29
N GLY A 82 -9.46 -13.41 5.58
CA GLY A 82 -8.89 -13.39 4.24
C GLY A 82 -8.34 -12.01 3.91
N ILE A 83 -7.40 -11.99 2.98
CA ILE A 83 -6.74 -10.77 2.51
C ILE A 83 -6.95 -10.60 1.00
N GLY A 84 -7.16 -9.36 0.60
CA GLY A 84 -7.23 -8.92 -0.78
C GLY A 84 -6.03 -8.04 -1.10
N ILE A 85 -5.46 -8.22 -2.28
CA ILE A 85 -4.34 -7.42 -2.78
C ILE A 85 -4.55 -7.13 -4.26
N VAL A 86 -4.42 -5.86 -4.67
CA VAL A 86 -4.51 -5.45 -6.08
C VAL A 86 -3.47 -4.38 -6.39
N MET A 87 -2.62 -4.57 -7.41
CA MET A 87 -1.65 -3.54 -7.85
C MET A 87 -1.64 -3.29 -9.36
N GLY A 88 -2.67 -3.75 -10.05
CA GLY A 88 -2.82 -3.68 -11.49
C GLY A 88 -4.03 -4.49 -11.95
N ASN A 89 -4.19 -4.58 -13.26
CA ASN A 89 -5.24 -5.32 -13.93
C ASN A 89 -4.82 -6.77 -14.23
N GLY A 90 -5.80 -7.67 -14.20
CA GLY A 90 -5.60 -9.07 -14.53
C GLY A 90 -5.05 -9.89 -13.37
N GLU A 91 -5.12 -11.21 -13.53
CA GLU A 91 -4.88 -12.19 -12.46
C GLU A 91 -3.45 -12.12 -11.88
N ARG A 92 -2.46 -11.70 -12.70
CA ARG A 92 -1.06 -11.54 -12.26
C ARG A 92 -0.86 -10.43 -11.21
N TYR A 93 -1.82 -9.52 -11.08
CA TYR A 93 -1.75 -8.37 -10.17
C TYR A 93 -2.81 -8.38 -9.08
N THR A 94 -3.55 -9.48 -8.94
CA THR A 94 -4.65 -9.63 -7.98
C THR A 94 -4.51 -10.89 -7.16
N TRP A 95 -4.65 -10.79 -5.83
CA TRP A 95 -4.62 -11.93 -4.92
C TRP A 95 -5.80 -11.90 -3.95
N SER A 96 -6.38 -13.07 -3.72
CA SER A 96 -7.44 -13.34 -2.74
C SER A 96 -6.99 -14.54 -1.90
N ILE A 97 -6.41 -14.28 -0.73
CA ILE A 97 -5.68 -15.30 0.05
C ILE A 97 -6.40 -15.54 1.39
N PRO A 98 -6.81 -16.78 1.71
CA PRO A 98 -7.36 -17.09 3.02
C PRO A 98 -6.27 -17.00 4.10
N ILE A 99 -6.63 -16.55 5.30
CA ILE A 99 -5.73 -16.56 6.46
C ILE A 99 -5.87 -17.90 7.16
N ASP A 100 -4.88 -18.76 6.96
CA ASP A 100 -4.73 -20.05 7.61
C ASP A 100 -3.66 -19.99 8.73
N ASP A 101 -3.39 -21.15 9.33
CA ASP A 101 -2.41 -21.26 10.43
C ASP A 101 -0.96 -21.28 9.93
N ILE A 102 -0.73 -21.28 8.60
CA ILE A 102 0.59 -21.07 8.01
C ILE A 102 0.88 -19.56 7.98
N LEU A 103 -0.10 -18.78 7.55
CA LEU A 103 0.02 -17.32 7.45
C LEU A 103 -0.03 -16.63 8.81
N ASP A 104 -0.89 -17.08 9.72
CA ASP A 104 -1.04 -16.51 11.06
C ASP A 104 -1.22 -17.59 12.15
N PRO A 105 -0.12 -18.25 12.58
CA PRO A 105 -0.19 -19.45 13.42
C PRO A 105 -0.81 -19.22 14.81
N GLY A 106 -1.82 -20.03 15.14
CA GLY A 106 -2.33 -20.18 16.51
C GLY A 106 -2.97 -18.92 17.12
N THR A 107 -3.26 -17.90 16.30
CA THR A 107 -3.89 -16.66 16.76
C THR A 107 -5.38 -16.63 16.43
N GLN A 108 -6.12 -15.90 17.25
CA GLN A 108 -7.52 -15.65 16.95
C GLN A 108 -7.64 -14.75 15.73
N LYS A 109 -8.36 -15.24 14.72
CA LYS A 109 -8.63 -14.51 13.48
C LYS A 109 -9.51 -13.30 13.79
N THR A 110 -9.03 -12.11 13.43
CA THR A 110 -9.74 -10.85 13.62
C THR A 110 -9.57 -9.95 12.39
N SER A 111 -10.48 -8.99 12.20
CA SER A 111 -10.37 -8.01 11.12
C SER A 111 -9.06 -7.21 11.21
N GLN A 112 -8.70 -6.72 12.40
CA GLN A 112 -7.46 -5.94 12.61
C GLN A 112 -6.19 -6.72 12.25
N ARG A 113 -6.15 -8.03 12.53
CA ARG A 113 -5.02 -8.88 12.11
C ARG A 113 -5.01 -9.08 10.60
N ALA A 114 -6.17 -9.34 10.00
CA ALA A 114 -6.30 -9.50 8.57
C ALA A 114 -5.80 -8.28 7.79
N GLU A 115 -6.11 -7.08 8.28
CA GLU A 115 -5.71 -5.80 7.69
C GLU A 115 -4.19 -5.60 7.71
N LEU A 116 -3.54 -5.90 8.84
CA LEU A 116 -2.08 -5.83 8.96
C LEU A 116 -1.37 -6.90 8.12
N LEU A 117 -1.94 -8.11 8.05
CA LEU A 117 -1.44 -9.18 7.20
C LEU A 117 -1.58 -8.83 5.71
N ALA A 118 -2.68 -8.18 5.31
CA ALA A 118 -2.88 -7.72 3.94
C ALA A 118 -1.79 -6.71 3.54
N ALA A 119 -1.47 -5.75 4.40
CA ALA A 119 -0.37 -4.81 4.17
C ALA A 119 1.00 -5.50 4.07
N LEU A 120 1.28 -6.46 4.97
CA LEU A 120 2.53 -7.22 4.97
C LEU A 120 2.68 -8.06 3.68
N GLN A 121 1.64 -8.78 3.31
CA GLN A 121 1.63 -9.61 2.10
C GLN A 121 1.64 -8.75 0.83
N GLY A 122 0.95 -7.61 0.81
CA GLY A 122 1.01 -6.66 -0.29
C GLY A 122 2.43 -6.15 -0.55
N LEU A 123 3.16 -5.79 0.51
CA LEU A 123 4.56 -5.39 0.40
C LEU A 123 5.45 -6.51 -0.16
N GLU A 124 5.23 -7.75 0.29
CA GLU A 124 5.96 -8.91 -0.25
C GLU A 124 5.66 -9.12 -1.74
N LYS A 125 4.40 -8.97 -2.19
CA LYS A 125 4.05 -9.08 -3.62
C LYS A 125 4.68 -7.98 -4.47
N LEU A 126 4.75 -6.74 -3.98
CA LEU A 126 5.49 -5.67 -4.65
C LEU A 126 6.97 -6.04 -4.80
N ARG A 127 7.58 -6.54 -3.72
CA ARG A 127 8.99 -6.93 -3.71
C ARG A 127 9.27 -8.08 -4.68
N MET A 128 8.48 -9.14 -4.66
CA MET A 128 8.60 -10.25 -5.62
C MET A 128 8.52 -9.76 -7.06
N GLN A 129 7.53 -8.91 -7.37
CA GLN A 129 7.33 -8.42 -8.74
C GLN A 129 8.43 -7.47 -9.20
N HIS A 130 8.97 -6.67 -8.29
CA HIS A 130 10.14 -5.85 -8.59
C HIS A 130 11.34 -6.70 -9.03
N PHE A 131 11.62 -7.81 -8.33
CA PHE A 131 12.74 -8.69 -8.65
C PHE A 131 12.47 -9.72 -9.77
N GLU A 132 11.22 -10.16 -9.98
CA GLU A 132 10.85 -11.04 -11.10
C GLU A 132 11.09 -10.36 -12.46
N THR A 133 10.89 -9.05 -12.55
CA THR A 133 11.21 -8.29 -13.77
C THR A 133 12.71 -8.24 -14.11
N ASP A 134 13.59 -8.61 -13.17
CA ASP A 134 15.05 -8.63 -13.35
C ASP A 134 15.56 -9.93 -13.96
N ALA A 135 14.83 -11.04 -13.76
CA ALA A 135 15.29 -12.38 -14.07
C ALA A 135 14.99 -12.87 -15.50
N GLY A 136 14.23 -12.10 -16.30
CA GLY A 136 14.12 -12.32 -17.74
C GLY A 136 12.86 -13.05 -18.20
N GLU A 137 11.87 -12.25 -18.57
CA GLU A 137 10.86 -12.50 -19.63
C GLU A 137 10.20 -11.14 -20.01
N TYR A 138 10.16 -10.20 -19.05
CA TYR A 138 9.54 -8.87 -19.13
C TYR A 138 10.49 -7.70 -19.39
N ARG A 139 11.61 -7.92 -20.12
CA ARG A 139 12.64 -6.89 -20.37
C ARG A 139 12.08 -5.59 -20.99
N ASN A 140 11.00 -5.69 -21.78
CA ASN A 140 10.35 -4.53 -22.40
C ASN A 140 9.55 -3.69 -21.40
N GLU A 141 8.86 -4.32 -20.43
CA GLU A 141 8.15 -3.63 -19.34
C GLU A 141 9.15 -2.90 -18.44
N LYS A 142 10.25 -3.56 -18.05
CA LYS A 142 11.31 -2.90 -17.27
C LYS A 142 11.98 -1.75 -18.04
N ARG A 143 12.19 -1.92 -19.35
CA ARG A 143 12.68 -0.82 -20.21
C ARG A 143 11.69 0.35 -20.23
N HIS A 144 10.39 0.07 -20.31
CA HIS A 144 9.34 1.08 -20.25
C HIS A 144 9.32 1.82 -18.90
N GLU A 145 9.39 1.08 -17.79
CA GLU A 145 9.42 1.64 -16.43
C GLU A 145 10.68 2.50 -16.22
N LEU A 146 11.88 1.98 -16.55
CA LEU A 146 13.14 2.73 -16.42
C LEU A 146 13.20 3.97 -17.33
N GLN A 147 12.60 3.91 -18.53
CA GLN A 147 12.53 5.07 -19.43
C GLN A 147 11.61 6.16 -18.87
N THR A 148 10.49 5.77 -18.26
CA THR A 148 9.53 6.70 -17.64
C THR A 148 10.02 7.20 -16.28
N PHE A 149 10.85 6.44 -15.57
CA PHE A 149 11.54 6.91 -14.36
C PHE A 149 12.52 8.05 -14.69
N LYS A 150 13.26 7.96 -15.81
CA LYS A 150 14.20 9.02 -16.24
C LYS A 150 13.54 10.35 -16.57
N THR A 151 12.23 10.40 -16.83
CA THR A 151 11.49 11.66 -17.07
C THR A 151 11.12 12.39 -15.78
N HIS A 152 11.35 11.80 -14.60
CA HIS A 152 11.17 12.43 -13.28
C HIS A 152 12.35 13.34 -12.87
N ASN A 153 12.87 14.14 -13.80
CA ASN A 153 13.98 15.05 -13.53
C ASN A 153 13.50 16.42 -13.01
N THR A 154 13.67 16.62 -11.70
CA THR A 154 14.04 17.90 -11.03
C THR A 154 13.39 19.20 -11.55
N ARG A 155 12.07 19.32 -11.49
CA ARG A 155 11.40 20.64 -11.57
C ARG A 155 10.23 20.76 -10.59
N GLY A 156 10.51 21.10 -9.33
CA GLY A 156 9.49 21.41 -8.33
C GLY A 156 10.04 21.60 -6.91
N ASP A 157 9.28 22.30 -6.06
CA ASP A 157 9.62 22.67 -4.68
C ASP A 157 9.76 21.47 -3.70
N SER A 158 9.52 20.24 -4.15
CA SER A 158 9.57 19.00 -3.35
C SER A 158 10.95 18.32 -3.30
N GLY A 159 11.98 18.87 -3.95
CA GLY A 159 13.30 18.23 -4.05
C GLY A 159 13.30 17.01 -4.99
N PRO A 160 14.47 16.41 -5.27
CA PRO A 160 14.53 15.25 -6.16
C PRO A 160 13.93 14.02 -5.45
N VAL A 161 12.88 13.42 -6.03
CA VAL A 161 12.54 12.04 -5.70
C VAL A 161 13.58 11.15 -6.37
N THR A 162 14.50 10.60 -5.59
CA THR A 162 15.67 9.86 -6.09
C THR A 162 15.45 8.35 -6.14
N HIS A 163 14.33 7.88 -5.58
CA HIS A 163 14.02 6.47 -5.38
C HIS A 163 12.57 6.16 -5.81
N PRO A 164 12.30 4.97 -6.38
CA PRO A 164 10.93 4.50 -6.56
C PRO A 164 10.17 4.54 -5.23
N GLN A 165 8.89 4.88 -5.29
CA GLN A 165 8.02 4.96 -4.13
C GLN A 165 6.86 3.98 -4.27
N TRP A 166 6.67 3.14 -3.25
CA TRP A 166 5.60 2.18 -3.18
C TRP A 166 4.54 2.65 -2.19
N ILE A 167 3.33 2.84 -2.70
CA ILE A 167 2.20 3.39 -1.97
C ILE A 167 1.24 2.26 -1.63
N ILE A 168 1.17 1.90 -0.35
CA ILE A 168 0.19 0.97 0.19
C ILE A 168 -1.07 1.75 0.53
N ALA A 169 -2.11 1.59 -0.29
CA ALA A 169 -3.42 2.18 -0.09
C ALA A 169 -4.36 1.21 0.64
N SER A 170 -5.04 1.72 1.66
CA SER A 170 -6.01 1.00 2.47
C SER A 170 -7.03 1.99 3.04
N ASP A 171 -8.27 1.56 3.25
CA ASP A 171 -9.29 2.30 4.01
C ASP A 171 -9.20 2.05 5.53
N SER A 172 -8.27 1.19 5.96
CA SER A 172 -8.04 0.85 7.36
C SER A 172 -7.18 1.90 8.06
N GLU A 173 -7.81 2.79 8.84
CA GLU A 173 -7.08 3.68 9.76
C GLU A 173 -6.16 2.89 10.72
N TYR A 174 -6.55 1.66 11.08
CA TYR A 174 -5.77 0.80 11.96
C TYR A 174 -4.39 0.50 11.36
N VAL A 175 -4.32 0.24 10.05
CA VAL A 175 -3.05 0.04 9.33
C VAL A 175 -2.35 1.36 9.13
N VAL A 176 -3.01 2.32 8.48
CA VAL A 176 -2.37 3.57 8.02
C VAL A 176 -1.92 4.42 9.21
N LEU A 177 -2.78 4.71 10.18
CA LEU A 177 -2.40 5.48 11.36
C LEU A 177 -1.52 4.68 12.31
N GLY A 178 -1.67 3.35 12.32
CA GLY A 178 -0.80 2.45 13.06
C GLY A 178 0.66 2.61 12.64
N MET A 179 0.93 2.54 11.34
CA MET A 179 2.29 2.65 10.79
C MET A 179 2.83 4.10 10.80
N THR A 180 1.98 5.08 10.56
CA THR A 180 2.42 6.49 10.37
C THR A 180 2.39 7.33 11.65
N LYS A 181 1.58 6.97 12.65
CA LYS A 181 1.40 7.79 13.87
C LYS A 181 1.61 7.02 15.16
N TRP A 182 1.06 5.82 15.28
CA TRP A 182 1.03 5.11 16.57
C TRP A 182 2.32 4.37 16.85
N LEU A 183 2.80 3.55 15.91
CA LEU A 183 4.03 2.78 16.09
C LEU A 183 5.26 3.66 16.36
N PRO A 184 5.50 4.78 15.65
CA PRO A 184 6.58 5.70 15.99
C PRO A 184 6.49 6.19 17.44
N LYS A 185 5.28 6.58 17.89
CA LYS A 185 5.06 7.00 19.27
C LYS A 185 5.27 5.86 20.27
N TRP A 186 4.80 4.65 19.98
CA TRP A 186 4.99 3.49 20.84
C TRP A 186 6.48 3.16 21.00
N LYS A 187 7.28 3.23 19.93
CA LYS A 187 8.74 3.06 19.98
C LYS A 187 9.39 4.03 20.98
N THR A 188 9.02 5.31 20.96
CA THR A 188 9.54 6.32 21.92
C THR A 188 9.08 6.08 23.37
N LYS A 189 8.01 5.31 23.57
CA LYS A 189 7.40 5.03 24.88
C LYS A 189 7.65 3.60 25.36
N GLY A 190 8.69 2.92 24.85
CA GLY A 190 9.01 1.55 25.25
C GLY A 190 7.93 0.54 24.88
N MET A 191 7.33 0.68 23.69
CA MET A 191 6.25 -0.15 23.15
C MET A 191 4.97 -0.14 23.99
N ARG A 192 4.56 1.05 24.44
CA ARG A 192 3.33 1.24 25.24
C ARG A 192 2.37 2.24 24.60
N THR A 193 1.08 1.97 24.73
CA THR A 193 0.01 2.90 24.36
C THR A 193 -0.03 4.12 25.28
N SER A 194 -0.85 5.11 24.95
CA SER A 194 -1.10 6.27 25.83
C SER A 194 -1.64 5.89 27.21
N GLN A 195 -2.30 4.72 27.32
CA GLN A 195 -2.79 4.15 28.57
C GLN A 195 -1.76 3.27 29.29
N GLY A 196 -0.52 3.21 28.80
CA GLY A 196 0.57 2.41 29.40
C GLY A 196 0.47 0.90 29.13
N LYS A 197 -0.52 0.43 28.36
CA LYS A 197 -0.71 -0.98 28.02
C LYS A 197 0.16 -1.37 26.81
N ARG A 198 0.42 -2.67 26.66
CA ARG A 198 0.99 -3.22 25.43
C ARG A 198 -0.02 -3.04 24.29
N PRO A 199 0.36 -2.46 23.13
CA PRO A 199 -0.51 -2.37 21.97
C PRO A 199 -1.00 -3.75 21.51
N ALA A 200 -2.25 -3.83 21.06
CA ALA A 200 -2.76 -5.02 20.38
C ALA A 200 -2.01 -5.24 19.06
N ASN A 201 -1.85 -6.50 18.67
CA ASN A 201 -1.20 -6.89 17.41
C ASN A 201 0.20 -6.28 17.21
N LEU A 202 0.91 -5.94 18.30
CA LEU A 202 2.26 -5.38 18.25
C LEU A 202 3.22 -6.31 17.48
N ASP A 203 3.00 -7.62 17.55
CA ASP A 203 3.72 -8.63 16.75
C ASP A 203 3.65 -8.32 15.25
N LEU A 204 2.45 -8.05 14.71
CA LEU A 204 2.28 -7.76 13.29
C LEU A 204 2.78 -6.36 12.90
N TYR A 205 2.61 -5.36 13.77
CA TYR A 205 3.19 -4.03 13.53
C TYR A 205 4.71 -4.08 13.43
N LEU A 206 5.38 -4.84 14.31
CA LEU A 206 6.84 -4.98 14.26
C LEU A 206 7.28 -5.74 13.02
N LYS A 207 6.57 -6.81 12.62
CA LYS A 207 6.85 -7.52 11.36
C LYS A 207 6.71 -6.62 10.13
N LEU A 208 5.63 -5.84 10.07
CA LEU A 208 5.39 -4.90 8.95
C LEU A 208 6.45 -3.79 8.93
N ASP A 209 6.81 -3.25 10.09
CA ASP A 209 7.87 -2.25 10.22
C ASP A 209 9.24 -2.76 9.80
N GLU A 210 9.58 -4.00 10.14
CA GLU A 210 10.81 -4.66 9.71
C GLU A 210 10.82 -4.88 8.18
N ALA A 211 9.72 -5.40 7.62
CA ALA A 211 9.58 -5.62 6.18
C ALA A 211 9.71 -4.32 5.39
N VAL A 212 9.03 -3.25 5.84
CA VAL A 212 9.17 -1.91 5.26
C VAL A 212 10.62 -1.43 5.35
N SER A 213 11.25 -1.55 6.51
CA SER A 213 12.65 -1.13 6.70
C SER A 213 13.63 -1.93 5.83
N SER A 214 13.32 -3.17 5.47
CA SER A 214 14.11 -3.98 4.54
C SER A 214 14.02 -3.42 3.12
N VAL A 215 12.82 -3.08 2.66
CA VAL A 215 12.59 -2.48 1.34
C VAL A 215 13.23 -1.08 1.25
N GLU A 216 13.11 -0.27 2.30
CA GLU A 216 13.76 1.06 2.39
C GLU A 216 15.28 0.98 2.23
N LYS A 217 15.92 -0.09 2.75
CA LYS A 217 17.37 -0.32 2.57
C LYS A 217 17.76 -0.73 1.14
N GLU A 218 16.82 -1.21 0.35
CA GLU A 218 17.01 -1.55 -1.07
C GLU A 218 16.87 -0.31 -1.97
N GLY A 219 16.63 0.88 -1.40
CA GLY A 219 16.53 2.14 -2.12
C GLY A 219 15.15 2.40 -2.72
N ILE A 220 14.10 1.93 -2.03
CA ILE A 220 12.69 2.10 -2.39
C ILE A 220 11.95 2.68 -1.18
N ASP A 221 11.31 3.83 -1.33
CA ASP A 221 10.55 4.43 -0.24
C ASP A 221 9.16 3.77 -0.14
N VAL A 222 8.68 3.48 1.08
CA VAL A 222 7.34 2.89 1.28
C VAL A 222 6.44 3.85 2.06
N GLY A 223 5.29 4.15 1.47
CA GLY A 223 4.29 5.06 2.01
C GLY A 223 2.95 4.38 2.21
N PHE A 224 2.20 4.84 3.20
CA PHE A 224 0.83 4.44 3.47
C PHE A 224 -0.13 5.57 3.12
N TRP A 225 -1.20 5.23 2.40
CA TRP A 225 -2.22 6.16 1.97
C TRP A 225 -3.59 5.70 2.47
N ILE A 226 -4.24 6.55 3.27
CA ILE A 226 -5.64 6.34 3.64
C ILE A 226 -6.52 6.74 2.46
N ILE A 227 -7.35 5.82 2.01
CA ILE A 227 -8.31 6.04 0.92
C ILE A 227 -9.74 5.75 1.39
N PRO A 228 -10.76 6.35 0.76
CA PRO A 228 -12.14 5.94 0.97
C PRO A 228 -12.36 4.49 0.55
N ARG A 229 -13.24 3.79 1.28
CA ARG A 229 -13.53 2.37 1.07
C ARG A 229 -14.01 2.06 -0.34
N GLU A 230 -14.81 2.96 -0.91
CA GLU A 230 -15.34 2.85 -2.28
C GLU A 230 -14.24 2.84 -3.36
N LEU A 231 -13.04 3.32 -3.05
CA LEU A 231 -11.89 3.26 -3.95
C LEU A 231 -10.97 2.06 -3.68
N ASN A 232 -11.18 1.34 -2.58
CA ASN A 232 -10.33 0.20 -2.24
C ASN A 232 -10.69 -1.02 -3.11
N LYS A 233 -9.89 -1.24 -4.15
CA LYS A 233 -10.06 -2.35 -5.11
C LYS A 233 -9.85 -3.74 -4.49
N ALA A 234 -9.29 -3.84 -3.29
CA ALA A 234 -8.99 -5.10 -2.62
C ALA A 234 -10.14 -5.68 -1.77
N ASP A 235 -11.14 -4.87 -1.40
CA ASP A 235 -12.19 -5.23 -0.43
C ASP A 235 -12.98 -6.49 -0.83
N GLU A 236 -13.40 -6.59 -2.10
CA GLU A 236 -14.14 -7.77 -2.57
C GLU A 236 -13.27 -9.03 -2.66
N LEU A 237 -11.95 -8.90 -2.87
CA LEU A 237 -11.03 -10.05 -2.84
C LEU A 237 -10.84 -10.56 -1.42
N ALA A 238 -10.67 -9.66 -0.45
CA ALA A 238 -10.55 -10.03 0.96
C ALA A 238 -11.80 -10.78 1.45
N LYS A 239 -12.99 -10.25 1.13
CA LYS A 239 -14.27 -10.90 1.45
C LYS A 239 -14.45 -12.27 0.80
N LYS A 240 -14.00 -12.46 -0.45
CA LYS A 240 -14.05 -13.76 -1.12
C LYS A 240 -13.15 -14.76 -0.42
N ALA A 241 -11.96 -14.34 0.01
CA ALA A 241 -11.01 -15.20 0.71
C ALA A 241 -11.55 -15.74 2.06
N THR A 242 -12.44 -15.02 2.76
CA THR A 242 -13.02 -15.53 4.00
C THR A 242 -13.97 -16.72 3.81
N ARG A 243 -14.42 -16.98 2.57
CA ARG A 243 -15.42 -18.01 2.24
C ARG A 243 -14.79 -19.33 1.82
N VAL A 244 -13.47 -19.37 1.66
CA VAL A 244 -12.74 -20.58 1.28
C VAL A 244 -12.58 -21.44 2.53
N ILE A 245 -13.27 -22.58 2.57
CA ILE A 245 -13.06 -23.61 3.59
C ILE A 245 -11.80 -24.38 3.17
N THR A 246 -10.71 -24.22 3.92
CA THR A 246 -9.55 -25.11 3.82
C THR A 246 -9.94 -26.48 4.39
N PHE A 247 -9.96 -27.51 3.55
CA PHE A 247 -10.20 -28.91 3.91
C PHE A 247 -8.91 -29.62 4.30
#